data_AF-A0A9W4BQM7-F1
#
_entry.id   AF-A0A9W4BQM7-F1
#
_cell.length_a   1.000
_cell.length_b   1.000
_cell.length_c   1.000
_cell.angle_alpha   90.00
_cell.angle_beta   90.00
_cell.angle_gamma   90.00
#
_symmetry.space_group_name_H-M   'P 1'
#
loop_
_entity.id
_entity.type
_entity.pdbx_description
1 polymer ?
#
loop_
_entity_poly.entity_id
_entity_poly.type
_entity_poly.pdbx_seq_one_letter_code
_entity_poly.pdbx_strand_id
1 'polypeptide(L)'
;MAREAEVAALRTIEVAYQRWTKISEQLHRDVAQAAERHAGAPVNSLRADFNAQLAVTRSVVAFARTCPVAGPDVDGLPGAAFIQALYQVVQSQPDLDQSVEELTRQWKPWLAQITRWTPESDSPPPARPTSPSHSRVLAAVDDWWGFGADRLHDQLVGSLTAQGQTVAESIPTGADGEVIQSAHVVVGSDSPTEAHGPAKGGALARLHTLFGRRGRR
;
A
#
# COMPACT_ATOMS: atom_id res chain seq x y z
N MET A 1 13.44 -24.64 -10.20
CA MET A 1 14.34 -23.54 -9.77
C MET A 1 13.74 -22.16 -9.97
N ALA A 2 13.03 -21.86 -11.07
CA ALA A 2 12.40 -20.53 -11.29
C ALA A 2 11.44 -20.09 -10.16
N ARG A 3 10.58 -21.00 -9.70
CA ARG A 3 9.60 -20.75 -8.62
C ARG A 3 10.21 -20.28 -7.30
N GLU A 4 11.37 -20.81 -6.89
CA GLU A 4 12.04 -20.38 -5.65
C GLU A 4 12.58 -18.95 -5.76
N ALA A 5 13.13 -18.59 -6.92
CA ALA A 5 13.63 -17.25 -7.19
C ALA A 5 12.48 -16.23 -7.26
N GLU A 6 11.37 -16.59 -7.91
CA GLU A 6 10.15 -15.76 -7.95
C GLU A 6 9.59 -15.51 -6.54
N VAL A 7 9.50 -16.55 -5.70
CA VAL A 7 9.05 -16.43 -4.31
C VAL A 7 10.01 -15.57 -3.48
N ALA A 8 11.33 -15.73 -3.65
CA ALA A 8 12.32 -14.90 -2.98
C ALA A 8 12.22 -13.42 -3.40
N ALA A 9 11.93 -13.16 -4.67
CA ALA A 9 11.72 -11.81 -5.19
C ALA A 9 10.43 -11.20 -4.62
N LEU A 10 9.32 -11.95 -4.54
CA LEU A 10 8.08 -11.50 -3.88
C LEU A 10 8.32 -11.14 -2.41
N ARG A 11 9.06 -11.95 -1.66
CA ARG A 11 9.46 -11.62 -0.27
C ARG A 11 10.28 -10.33 -0.19
N THR A 12 11.11 -10.06 -1.19
CA THR A 12 11.89 -8.83 -1.25
C THR A 12 10.99 -7.60 -1.45
N ILE A 13 9.94 -7.71 -2.28
CA ILE A 13 8.94 -6.67 -2.45
C ILE A 13 8.21 -6.42 -1.12
N GLU A 14 7.77 -7.47 -0.43
CA GLU A 14 7.14 -7.38 0.88
C GLU A 14 8.02 -6.64 1.90
N VAL A 15 9.28 -7.02 2.04
CA VAL A 15 10.22 -6.36 2.98
C VAL A 15 10.42 -4.89 2.62
N ALA A 16 10.54 -4.56 1.33
CA ALA A 16 10.66 -3.18 0.88
C ALA A 16 9.40 -2.37 1.19
N TYR A 17 8.22 -2.95 0.97
CA TYR A 17 6.93 -2.31 1.20
C TYR A 17 6.65 -2.06 2.69
N GLN A 18 6.91 -3.05 3.54
CA GLN A 18 6.80 -2.90 5.00
C GLN A 18 7.72 -1.79 5.52
N ARG A 19 8.95 -1.71 4.99
CA ARG A 19 9.89 -0.64 5.33
C ARG A 19 9.36 0.72 4.86
N TRP A 20 8.82 0.80 3.65
CA TRP A 20 8.24 2.02 3.14
C TRP A 20 7.05 2.50 3.99
N THR A 21 6.14 1.60 4.36
CA THR A 21 4.98 1.93 5.22
C THR A 21 5.42 2.59 6.53
N LYS A 22 6.38 1.99 7.24
CA LYS A 22 6.93 2.56 8.50
C LYS A 22 7.57 3.94 8.31
N ILE A 23 8.26 4.15 7.19
CA ILE A 23 8.89 5.44 6.87
C ILE A 23 7.83 6.48 6.49
N SER A 24 6.79 6.07 5.76
CA SER A 24 5.66 6.93 5.39
C SER A 24 4.90 7.38 6.63
N GLU A 25 4.63 6.49 7.59
CA GLU A 25 4.06 6.84 8.90
C GLU A 25 4.92 7.85 9.64
N GLN A 26 6.25 7.66 9.66
CA GLN A 26 7.17 8.61 10.28
C GLN A 26 7.13 9.97 9.57
N LEU A 27 7.09 10.00 8.24
CA LEU A 27 6.95 11.23 7.48
C LEU A 27 5.65 11.96 7.83
N HIS A 28 4.52 11.27 7.93
CA HIS A 28 3.25 11.88 8.35
C HIS A 28 3.35 12.53 9.74
N ARG A 29 3.96 11.85 10.71
CA ARG A 29 4.21 12.41 12.05
C ARG A 29 5.10 13.66 11.99
N ASP A 30 6.20 13.60 11.24
CA ASP A 30 7.14 14.71 11.15
C ASP A 30 6.55 15.93 10.44
N VAL A 31 5.69 15.71 9.43
CA VAL A 31 4.95 16.79 8.75
C VAL A 31 3.96 17.44 9.70
N ALA A 32 3.19 16.65 10.47
CA ALA A 32 2.26 17.19 11.46
C ALA A 32 2.98 18.03 12.52
N GLN A 33 4.09 17.51 13.07
CA GLN A 33 4.91 18.21 14.04
C GLN A 33 5.55 19.49 13.46
N ALA A 34 5.99 19.47 12.20
CA ALA A 34 6.52 20.66 11.54
C ALA A 34 5.42 21.72 11.36
N ALA A 35 4.21 21.32 10.99
CA ALA A 35 3.07 22.22 10.85
C ALA A 35 2.68 22.87 12.20
N GLU A 36 2.59 22.08 13.27
CA GLU A 36 2.30 22.58 14.63
C GLU A 36 3.33 23.59 15.14
N ARG A 37 4.59 23.41 14.76
CA ARG A 37 5.70 24.28 15.19
C ARG A 37 5.97 25.44 14.22
N HIS A 38 5.18 25.54 13.15
CA HIS A 38 5.45 26.45 12.02
C HIS A 38 6.90 26.34 11.52
N ALA A 39 7.45 25.12 11.53
CA ALA A 39 8.79 24.83 11.08
C ALA A 39 8.84 24.54 9.57
N GLY A 40 10.03 24.59 8.99
CA GLY A 40 10.27 24.16 7.62
C GLY A 40 10.02 22.66 7.41
N ALA A 41 9.98 22.24 6.13
CA ALA A 41 9.66 20.86 5.78
C ALA A 41 10.65 19.83 6.38
N PRO A 42 10.19 18.62 6.77
CA PRO A 42 11.05 17.56 7.30
C PRO A 42 11.83 16.86 6.18
N VAL A 43 12.88 17.53 5.67
CA VAL A 43 13.66 17.13 4.48
C VAL A 43 14.26 15.73 4.59
N ASN A 44 14.71 15.33 5.79
CA ASN A 44 15.29 14.01 5.99
C ASN A 44 14.25 12.90 5.85
N SER A 45 13.05 13.12 6.36
CA SER A 45 11.94 12.16 6.29
C SER A 45 11.38 12.09 4.87
N LEU A 46 11.27 13.23 4.17
CA LEU A 46 10.92 13.26 2.73
C LEU A 46 11.94 12.48 1.88
N ARG A 47 13.23 12.61 2.18
CA ARG A 47 14.28 11.84 1.51
C ARG A 47 14.19 10.34 1.81
N ALA A 48 13.94 9.99 3.07
CA ALA A 48 13.79 8.60 3.48
C ALA A 48 12.60 7.92 2.79
N ASP A 49 11.44 8.59 2.76
CA ASP A 49 10.23 8.13 2.07
C ASP A 49 10.50 7.89 0.59
N PHE A 50 11.05 8.87 -0.12
CA PHE A 50 11.39 8.73 -1.53
C PHE A 50 12.34 7.55 -1.79
N ASN A 51 13.41 7.40 -1.00
CA ASN A 51 14.33 6.29 -1.15
C ASN A 51 13.67 4.93 -0.90
N ALA A 52 12.71 4.86 0.02
CA ALA A 52 11.95 3.65 0.31
C ALA A 52 11.01 3.29 -0.87
N GLN A 53 10.32 4.27 -1.45
CA GLN A 53 9.52 4.10 -2.66
C GLN A 53 10.36 3.57 -3.83
N LEU A 54 11.55 4.14 -4.04
CA LEU A 54 12.50 3.66 -5.06
C LEU A 54 12.93 2.21 -4.81
N ALA A 55 13.15 1.83 -3.55
CA ALA A 55 13.50 0.46 -3.21
C ALA A 55 12.37 -0.52 -3.57
N VAL A 56 11.11 -0.17 -3.27
CA VAL A 56 9.93 -0.96 -3.67
C VAL A 56 9.89 -1.14 -5.18
N THR A 57 10.00 -0.05 -5.94
CA THR A 57 9.97 -0.13 -7.42
C THR A 57 11.09 -1.00 -7.97
N ARG A 58 12.31 -0.87 -7.44
CA ARG A 58 13.45 -1.71 -7.85
C ARG A 58 13.23 -3.18 -7.54
N SER A 59 12.59 -3.50 -6.41
CA SER A 59 12.23 -4.88 -6.06
C SER A 59 11.21 -5.46 -7.03
N VAL A 60 10.20 -4.68 -7.47
CA VAL A 60 9.23 -5.13 -8.49
C VAL A 60 9.89 -5.36 -9.85
N VAL A 61 10.80 -4.47 -10.25
CA VAL A 61 11.59 -4.64 -11.48
C VAL A 61 12.45 -5.90 -11.41
N ALA A 62 13.10 -6.15 -10.27
CA ALA A 62 13.90 -7.36 -10.07
C ALA A 62 13.02 -8.64 -10.14
N PHE A 63 11.81 -8.61 -9.57
CA PHE A 63 10.83 -9.69 -9.71
C PHE A 63 10.47 -9.93 -11.17
N ALA A 64 10.10 -8.88 -11.91
CA ALA A 64 9.71 -9.01 -13.31
C ALA A 64 10.84 -9.58 -14.20
N ARG A 65 12.10 -9.22 -13.90
CA ARG A 65 13.29 -9.78 -14.57
C ARG A 65 13.61 -11.23 -14.19
N THR A 66 13.10 -11.70 -13.05
CA THR A 66 13.27 -13.10 -12.61
C THR A 66 12.25 -14.02 -13.31
N CYS A 67 11.11 -13.48 -13.72
CA CYS A 67 10.04 -14.23 -14.38
C CYS A 67 10.39 -14.60 -15.83
N PRO A 68 9.89 -15.74 -16.34
CA PRO A 68 9.90 -16.04 -17.77
C PRO A 68 9.20 -14.96 -18.62
N VAL A 69 9.50 -14.93 -19.93
CA VAL A 69 8.83 -14.01 -20.89
C VAL A 69 7.33 -14.24 -20.96
N ALA A 70 6.86 -15.46 -20.69
CA ALA A 70 5.44 -15.79 -20.62
C ALA A 70 4.74 -15.26 -19.35
N GLY A 71 5.51 -14.79 -18.35
CA GLY A 71 5.03 -14.38 -17.03
C GLY A 71 5.40 -15.35 -15.90
N PRO A 72 5.09 -14.98 -14.64
CA PRO A 72 5.34 -15.80 -13.45
C PRO A 72 4.52 -17.09 -13.41
N ASP A 73 5.05 -18.12 -12.75
CA ASP A 73 4.28 -19.32 -12.41
C ASP A 73 3.38 -19.04 -11.20
N VAL A 74 2.11 -18.75 -11.46
CA VAL A 74 1.12 -18.40 -10.43
C VAL A 74 0.26 -19.58 -9.97
N ASP A 75 0.52 -20.79 -10.47
CA ASP A 75 -0.32 -21.95 -10.18
C ASP A 75 -0.25 -22.33 -8.69
N GLY A 76 -1.43 -22.32 -8.07
CA GLY A 76 -1.62 -22.60 -6.64
C GLY A 76 -1.17 -21.48 -5.71
N LEU A 77 -0.79 -20.30 -6.22
CA LEU A 77 -0.47 -19.14 -5.38
C LEU A 77 -1.73 -18.34 -5.05
N PRO A 78 -1.96 -17.98 -3.78
CA PRO A 78 -3.00 -17.02 -3.45
C PRO A 78 -2.66 -15.66 -4.06
N GLY A 79 -3.66 -15.00 -4.66
CA GLY A 79 -3.45 -13.68 -5.28
C GLY A 79 -2.73 -13.74 -6.62
N ALA A 80 -2.85 -14.84 -7.37
CA ALA A 80 -2.28 -15.02 -8.71
C ALA A 80 -2.48 -13.81 -9.64
N ALA A 81 -3.68 -13.20 -9.63
CA ALA A 81 -3.97 -12.00 -10.43
C ALA A 81 -3.11 -10.79 -10.04
N PHE A 82 -2.85 -10.60 -8.74
CA PHE A 82 -2.01 -9.49 -8.25
C PHE A 82 -0.52 -9.75 -8.54
N ILE A 83 -0.06 -11.00 -8.40
CA ILE A 83 1.31 -11.38 -8.79
C ILE A 83 1.51 -11.18 -10.30
N GLN A 84 0.52 -11.56 -11.12
CA GLN A 84 0.54 -11.28 -12.56
C GLN A 84 0.55 -9.77 -12.83
N ALA A 85 -0.23 -8.98 -12.10
CA ALA A 85 -0.25 -7.52 -12.25
C ALA A 85 1.11 -6.88 -11.94
N LEU A 86 1.84 -7.35 -10.92
CA LEU A 86 3.20 -6.89 -10.61
C LEU A 86 4.19 -7.16 -11.76
N TYR A 87 4.04 -8.27 -12.47
CA TYR A 87 4.84 -8.54 -13.67
C TYR A 87 4.42 -7.61 -14.81
N GLN A 88 3.12 -7.51 -15.10
CA GLN A 88 2.59 -6.75 -16.22
C GLN A 88 2.80 -5.23 -16.09
N VAL A 89 2.80 -4.68 -14.87
CA VAL A 89 3.06 -3.25 -14.65
C VAL A 89 4.49 -2.87 -15.04
N VAL A 90 5.45 -3.80 -14.96
CA VAL A 90 6.82 -3.56 -15.45
C VAL A 90 6.90 -3.78 -16.96
N GLN A 91 6.36 -4.89 -17.47
CA GLN A 91 6.44 -5.22 -18.90
C GLN A 91 5.73 -4.20 -19.81
N SER A 92 4.66 -3.57 -19.32
CA SER A 92 3.95 -2.52 -20.05
C SER A 92 4.68 -1.16 -20.08
N GLN A 93 5.88 -1.07 -19.49
CA GLN A 93 6.61 0.18 -19.28
C GLN A 93 8.09 0.06 -19.69
N PRO A 94 8.40 0.09 -21.00
CA PRO A 94 9.78 -0.06 -21.49
C PRO A 94 10.73 1.03 -20.95
N ASP A 95 10.22 2.24 -20.67
CA ASP A 95 11.01 3.37 -20.20
C ASP A 95 10.99 3.52 -18.66
N LEU A 96 10.55 2.49 -17.91
CA LEU A 96 10.43 2.57 -16.45
C LEU A 96 11.76 2.93 -15.76
N ASP A 97 12.86 2.29 -16.17
CA ASP A 97 14.19 2.54 -15.60
C ASP A 97 14.62 4.00 -15.83
N GLN A 98 14.48 4.50 -17.06
CA GLN A 98 14.79 5.89 -17.41
C GLN A 98 13.90 6.88 -16.63
N SER A 99 12.61 6.57 -16.49
CA SER A 99 11.65 7.39 -15.76
C SER A 99 11.99 7.50 -14.27
N VAL A 100 12.46 6.41 -13.66
CA VAL A 100 12.92 6.36 -12.26
C VAL A 100 14.24 7.12 -12.08
N GLU A 101 15.16 7.02 -13.02
CA GLU A 101 16.42 7.78 -13.00
C GLU A 101 16.17 9.29 -13.11
N GLU A 102 15.29 9.70 -14.02
CA GLU A 102 14.91 11.10 -14.20
C GLU A 102 14.23 11.64 -12.94
N LEU A 103 13.28 10.89 -12.36
CA LEU A 103 12.65 11.25 -11.09
C LEU A 103 13.69 11.45 -9.97
N THR A 104 14.66 10.54 -9.87
CA THR A 104 15.75 10.62 -8.89
C THR A 104 16.60 11.88 -9.09
N ARG A 105 16.88 12.24 -10.35
CA ARG A 105 17.65 13.43 -10.71
C ARG A 105 16.90 14.72 -10.35
N GLN A 106 15.59 14.77 -10.56
CA GLN A 106 14.73 15.90 -10.21
C GLN A 106 14.52 16.03 -8.69
N TRP A 107 14.55 14.92 -7.95
CA TRP A 107 14.29 14.90 -6.51
C TRP A 107 15.34 15.67 -5.69
N LYS A 108 16.62 15.50 -6.02
CA LYS A 108 17.73 16.14 -5.30
C LYS A 108 17.67 17.68 -5.31
N PRO A 109 17.54 18.36 -6.47
CA PRO A 109 17.41 19.82 -6.50
C PRO A 109 16.08 20.28 -5.89
N TRP A 110 14.99 19.51 -6.03
CA TRP A 110 13.72 19.83 -5.38
C TRP A 110 13.84 19.84 -3.85
N LEU A 111 14.44 18.80 -3.25
CA LEU A 111 14.69 18.76 -1.80
C LEU A 111 15.49 19.98 -1.34
N ALA A 112 16.52 20.39 -2.10
CA ALA A 112 17.34 21.54 -1.76
C ALA A 112 16.56 22.87 -1.82
N GLN A 113 15.61 23.00 -2.74
CA GLN A 113 14.72 24.16 -2.82
C GLN A 113 13.73 24.18 -1.67
N ILE A 114 13.12 23.04 -1.35
CA ILE A 114 12.19 22.91 -0.22
C ILE A 114 12.84 23.21 1.12
N THR A 115 14.11 22.84 1.35
CA THR A 115 14.84 23.20 2.58
C THR A 115 14.93 24.71 2.79
N ARG A 116 15.01 25.49 1.69
CA ARG A 116 15.17 26.94 1.74
C ARG A 116 13.84 27.68 1.79
N TRP A 117 12.76 26.99 1.47
CA TRP A 117 11.42 27.56 1.47
C TRP A 117 10.91 27.67 2.91
N THR A 118 10.35 28.83 3.25
CA THR A 118 9.66 29.08 4.52
C THR A 118 8.26 29.63 4.25
N PRO A 119 7.33 29.56 5.21
CA PRO A 119 6.00 30.14 5.05
C PRO A 119 6.01 31.64 4.72
N GLU A 120 7.06 32.37 5.12
CA GLU A 120 7.25 33.80 4.84
C GLU A 120 7.86 34.08 3.46
N SER A 121 8.17 33.05 2.67
CA SER A 121 8.71 33.22 1.33
C SER A 121 7.67 33.80 0.38
N ASP A 122 8.05 34.79 -0.44
CA ASP A 122 7.17 35.49 -1.39
C ASP A 122 6.61 34.60 -2.52
N SER A 123 7.13 33.38 -2.66
CA SER A 123 6.74 32.42 -3.67
C SER A 123 6.32 31.08 -3.06
N PRO A 124 5.31 30.40 -3.63
CA PRO A 124 4.91 29.07 -3.15
C PRO A 124 6.04 28.04 -3.32
N PRO A 125 6.02 26.94 -2.55
CA PRO A 125 7.03 25.90 -2.67
C PRO A 125 6.93 25.23 -4.05
N PRO A 126 8.06 24.81 -4.65
CA PRO A 126 8.02 24.09 -5.92
C PRO A 126 7.25 22.78 -5.77
N ALA A 127 6.47 22.43 -6.79
CA ALA A 127 5.71 21.18 -6.83
C ALA A 127 6.64 19.96 -6.69
N ARG A 128 6.19 18.95 -5.94
CA ARG A 128 6.89 17.66 -5.78
C ARG A 128 7.06 17.00 -7.16
N PRO A 129 8.28 16.59 -7.56
CA PRO A 129 8.48 15.81 -8.78
C PRO A 129 7.74 14.48 -8.71
N THR A 130 7.10 14.08 -9.80
CA THR A 130 6.32 12.84 -9.90
C THR A 130 6.64 12.10 -11.19
N SER A 131 6.56 10.77 -11.17
CA SER A 131 6.63 9.94 -12.38
C SER A 131 5.38 9.07 -12.46
N PRO A 132 4.54 9.21 -13.51
CA PRO A 132 3.38 8.33 -13.70
C PRO A 132 3.75 6.85 -13.81
N SER A 133 4.96 6.54 -14.25
CA SER A 133 5.44 5.16 -14.36
C SER A 133 5.77 4.56 -13.01
N HIS A 134 6.47 5.34 -12.17
CA HIS A 134 6.76 4.98 -10.79
C HIS A 134 5.48 4.84 -9.96
N SER A 135 4.55 5.79 -10.08
CA SER A 135 3.26 5.76 -9.37
C SER A 135 2.42 4.53 -9.72
N ARG A 136 2.42 4.10 -10.99
CA ARG A 136 1.73 2.85 -11.40
C ARG A 136 2.31 1.62 -10.73
N VAL A 137 3.64 1.55 -10.58
CA VAL A 137 4.30 0.44 -9.88
C VAL A 137 3.92 0.44 -8.40
N LEU A 138 3.96 1.59 -7.73
CA LEU A 138 3.57 1.67 -6.32
C LEU A 138 2.10 1.26 -6.11
N ALA A 139 1.18 1.74 -6.96
CA ALA A 139 -0.23 1.36 -6.89
C ALA A 139 -0.44 -0.16 -7.06
N ALA A 140 0.27 -0.80 -7.98
CA ALA A 140 0.19 -2.26 -8.15
C ALA A 140 0.70 -3.03 -6.91
N VAL A 141 1.67 -2.46 -6.18
CA VAL A 141 2.16 -3.04 -4.92
C VAL A 141 1.16 -2.80 -3.79
N ASP A 142 0.55 -1.62 -3.70
CA ASP A 142 -0.52 -1.33 -2.74
C ASP A 142 -1.68 -2.32 -2.90
N ASP A 143 -2.13 -2.57 -4.13
CA ASP A 143 -3.18 -3.53 -4.45
C ASP A 143 -2.81 -4.97 -4.04
N TRP A 144 -1.58 -5.39 -4.35
CA TRP A 144 -1.08 -6.71 -3.97
C TRP A 144 -0.97 -6.88 -2.46
N TRP A 145 -0.48 -5.87 -1.75
CA TRP A 145 -0.37 -5.88 -0.29
C TRP A 145 -1.76 -5.88 0.37
N GLY A 146 -2.68 -5.04 -0.12
CA GLY A 146 -4.06 -4.96 0.36
C GLY A 146 -4.78 -6.30 0.24
N PHE A 147 -4.61 -7.00 -0.88
CA PHE A 147 -5.13 -8.37 -1.01
C PHE A 147 -4.55 -9.33 0.04
N GLY A 148 -3.25 -9.25 0.32
CA GLY A 148 -2.59 -10.07 1.33
C GLY A 148 -3.15 -9.81 2.73
N ALA A 149 -3.37 -8.54 3.09
CA ALA A 149 -3.96 -8.13 4.36
C ALA A 149 -5.40 -8.61 4.51
N ASP A 150 -6.24 -8.42 3.48
CA ASP A 150 -7.64 -8.87 3.45
C ASP A 150 -7.74 -10.39 3.63
N ARG A 151 -6.88 -11.14 2.95
CA ARG A 151 -6.83 -12.60 3.08
C ARG A 151 -6.41 -13.04 4.48
N LEU A 152 -5.40 -12.39 5.07
CA LEU A 152 -4.97 -12.71 6.43
C LEU A 152 -6.10 -12.45 7.43
N HIS A 153 -6.83 -11.34 7.28
CA HIS A 153 -8.01 -11.03 8.06
C HIS A 153 -9.07 -12.13 7.93
N ASP A 154 -9.44 -12.51 6.71
CA ASP A 154 -10.43 -13.56 6.46
C ASP A 154 -10.02 -14.92 7.07
N GLN A 155 -8.74 -15.25 7.04
CA GLN A 155 -8.20 -16.47 7.66
C GLN A 155 -8.28 -16.43 9.18
N LEU A 156 -7.98 -15.28 9.79
CA LEU A 156 -8.10 -15.09 11.23
C LEU A 156 -9.56 -15.19 11.68
N VAL A 157 -10.47 -14.52 10.98
CA VAL A 157 -11.92 -14.60 11.24
C VAL A 157 -12.42 -16.04 11.07
N GLY A 158 -12.00 -16.73 10.00
CA GLY A 158 -12.35 -18.13 9.76
C GLY A 158 -11.83 -19.08 10.84
N SER A 159 -10.60 -18.89 11.32
CA SER A 159 -10.02 -19.69 12.40
C SER A 159 -10.76 -19.48 13.73
N LEU A 160 -11.06 -18.23 14.07
CA LEU A 160 -11.79 -17.89 15.30
C LEU A 160 -13.21 -18.46 15.28
N THR A 161 -13.92 -18.31 14.17
CA THR A 161 -15.28 -18.87 14.00
C THR A 161 -15.29 -20.41 14.03
N ALA A 162 -14.29 -21.07 13.44
CA ALA A 162 -14.13 -22.52 13.53
C ALA A 162 -13.87 -23.02 14.97
N GLN A 163 -13.30 -22.17 15.83
CA GLN A 163 -13.12 -22.44 17.26
C GLN A 163 -14.36 -22.11 18.11
N GLY A 164 -15.50 -21.82 17.47
CA GLY A 164 -16.76 -21.51 18.14
C GLY A 164 -16.87 -20.07 18.65
N GLN A 165 -15.93 -19.19 18.30
CA GLN A 165 -16.00 -17.78 18.68
C GLN A 165 -16.98 -17.02 17.77
N THR A 166 -17.80 -16.17 18.37
CA THR A 166 -18.59 -15.20 17.60
C THR A 166 -17.71 -14.00 17.29
N VAL A 167 -17.42 -13.75 16.02
CA VAL A 167 -16.64 -12.59 15.59
C VAL A 167 -17.60 -11.54 15.04
N ALA A 168 -17.57 -10.34 15.61
CA ALA A 168 -18.29 -9.18 15.09
C ALA A 168 -17.32 -8.22 14.41
N GLU A 169 -17.73 -7.64 13.30
CA GLU A 169 -16.98 -6.62 12.58
C GLU A 169 -17.62 -5.25 12.84
N SER A 170 -16.81 -4.27 13.26
CA SER A 170 -17.21 -2.87 13.32
C SER A 170 -16.40 -2.06 12.33
N ILE A 171 -17.05 -1.06 11.74
CA ILE A 171 -16.42 -0.08 10.86
C ILE A 171 -16.63 1.32 11.47
N PRO A 172 -15.89 1.68 12.54
CA PRO A 172 -15.90 3.06 13.03
C PRO A 172 -15.22 4.01 12.03
N THR A 173 -15.64 5.28 12.07
CA THR A 173 -14.93 6.38 11.43
C THR A 173 -14.06 7.06 12.49
N GLY A 174 -12.75 7.13 12.24
CA GLY A 174 -11.79 7.81 13.11
C GLY A 174 -11.99 9.34 13.10
N ALA A 175 -11.33 10.02 14.03
CA ALA A 175 -11.45 11.48 14.22
C ALA A 175 -11.07 12.29 12.96
N ASP A 176 -10.21 11.72 12.11
CA ASP A 176 -9.71 12.35 10.89
C ASP A 176 -10.48 11.93 9.63
N GLY A 177 -11.62 11.25 9.78
CA GLY A 177 -12.42 10.73 8.67
C GLY A 177 -11.88 9.42 8.07
N GLU A 178 -10.85 8.82 8.69
CA GLU A 178 -10.37 7.50 8.31
C GLU A 178 -11.41 6.41 8.61
N VAL A 179 -11.54 5.42 7.73
CA VAL A 179 -12.41 4.27 7.96
C VAL A 179 -11.57 3.18 8.62
N ILE A 180 -11.86 2.88 9.88
CA ILE A 180 -11.18 1.83 10.64
C ILE A 180 -12.07 0.60 10.59
N GLN A 181 -11.58 -0.51 10.03
CA GLN A 181 -12.26 -1.80 10.16
C GLN A 181 -11.63 -2.59 11.29
N SER A 182 -12.46 -3.12 12.19
CA SER A 182 -11.99 -3.91 13.33
C SER A 182 -12.85 -5.16 13.48
N ALA A 183 -12.22 -6.33 13.51
CA ALA A 183 -12.86 -7.56 13.98
C ALA A 183 -12.60 -7.71 15.47
N HIS A 184 -13.65 -7.97 16.24
CA HIS A 184 -13.57 -8.24 17.67
C HIS A 184 -14.28 -9.55 17.98
N VAL A 185 -13.67 -10.33 18.88
CA VAL A 185 -14.28 -11.53 19.43
C VAL A 185 -15.34 -11.09 20.44
N VAL A 186 -16.59 -11.43 20.17
CA VAL A 186 -17.69 -11.21 21.10
C VAL A 186 -17.63 -12.30 22.16
N VAL A 187 -17.02 -11.98 23.30
CA VAL A 187 -17.11 -12.82 24.51
C VAL A 187 -18.43 -12.48 25.19
N GLY A 188 -19.51 -13.11 24.72
CA GLY A 188 -20.84 -12.98 25.31
C GLY A 188 -21.18 -14.17 26.19
N SER A 189 -21.56 -13.92 27.45
CA SER A 189 -22.33 -14.86 28.25
C SER A 189 -23.67 -15.15 27.57
N ASP A 190 -24.01 -16.44 27.45
CA ASP A 190 -25.13 -17.01 26.70
C ASP A 190 -26.38 -16.11 26.53
N SER A 191 -26.71 -15.82 25.26
CA SER A 191 -28.09 -15.71 24.76
C SER A 191 -28.09 -15.81 23.23
N PRO A 192 -28.81 -16.78 22.63
CA PRO A 192 -28.77 -17.01 21.18
C PRO A 192 -29.73 -16.05 20.48
N THR A 193 -29.23 -15.25 19.53
CA THR A 193 -30.11 -14.58 18.57
C THR A 193 -29.56 -14.76 17.16
N GLU A 194 -30.36 -15.48 16.37
CA GLU A 194 -30.47 -15.57 14.92
C GLU A 194 -29.24 -15.38 14.01
N ALA A 195 -28.95 -16.46 13.28
CA ALA A 195 -27.99 -16.56 12.21
C ALA A 195 -28.15 -15.45 11.15
N HIS A 196 -27.07 -14.73 10.89
CA HIS A 196 -26.82 -14.11 9.59
C HIS A 196 -25.63 -14.84 8.95
N GLY A 197 -25.88 -15.45 7.81
CA GLY A 197 -24.88 -16.23 7.08
C GLY A 197 -23.66 -15.40 6.70
N PRO A 198 -22.49 -16.04 6.48
CA PRO A 198 -21.25 -15.34 6.22
C PRO A 198 -21.38 -14.49 4.95
N ALA A 199 -21.18 -13.18 5.09
CA ALA A 199 -21.10 -12.26 3.96
C ALA A 199 -19.89 -12.62 3.09
N LYS A 200 -20.15 -13.22 1.92
CA LYS A 200 -19.13 -13.56 0.92
C LYS A 200 -18.63 -12.27 0.24
N GLY A 201 -17.53 -11.73 0.73
CA GLY A 201 -16.79 -10.63 0.09
C GLY A 201 -15.77 -10.04 1.05
N GLY A 202 -14.52 -9.89 0.59
CA GLY A 202 -13.45 -9.27 1.38
C GLY A 202 -13.71 -7.79 1.68
N ALA A 203 -12.96 -7.25 2.65
CA ALA A 203 -13.11 -5.90 3.20
C ALA A 203 -13.17 -4.79 2.12
N LEU A 204 -12.27 -4.82 1.14
CA LEU A 204 -12.25 -3.83 0.05
C LEU A 204 -13.47 -3.95 -0.89
N ALA A 205 -13.99 -5.16 -1.14
CA ALA A 205 -15.20 -5.35 -1.94
C ALA A 205 -16.45 -4.81 -1.22
N ARG A 206 -16.48 -4.86 0.12
CA ARG A 206 -17.55 -4.28 0.93
C ARG A 206 -17.47 -2.75 0.98
N LEU A 207 -16.27 -2.18 1.03
CA LEU A 207 -16.08 -0.73 0.94
C LEU A 207 -16.49 -0.20 -0.46
N HIS A 208 -16.08 -0.88 -1.54
CA HIS A 208 -16.52 -0.51 -2.89
C HIS A 208 -18.04 -0.61 -3.10
N THR A 209 -18.72 -1.57 -2.46
CA THR A 209 -20.18 -1.69 -2.55
C THR A 209 -20.92 -0.66 -1.69
N LEU A 210 -20.37 -0.27 -0.54
CA LEU A 210 -20.92 0.80 0.30
C LEU A 210 -20.77 2.18 -0.35
N PHE A 211 -19.63 2.47 -1.00
CA PHE A 211 -19.37 3.75 -1.65
C PHE A 211 -19.81 3.81 -3.13
N GLY A 212 -19.98 2.67 -3.81
CA GLY A 212 -20.42 2.60 -5.21
C GLY A 212 -21.92 2.81 -5.45
N ARG A 213 -22.75 2.94 -4.39
CA ARG A 213 -24.21 3.10 -4.51
C ARG A 213 -24.70 4.56 -4.55
N ARG A 214 -23.81 5.56 -4.49
CA ARG A 214 -24.14 6.99 -4.72
C ARG A 214 -23.81 7.39 -6.15
N GLY A 215 -24.71 7.06 -7.08
CA GLY A 215 -24.51 7.45 -8.48
C GLY A 215 -25.59 7.02 -9.44
N ARG A 216 -26.87 7.04 -9.05
CA ARG A 216 -28.03 7.05 -9.97
C ARG A 216 -29.25 7.62 -9.25
N ARG A 217 -29.38 8.94 -9.24
CA ARG A 217 -30.63 9.68 -9.39
C ARG A 217 -30.30 11.04 -9.96
#